data_AF-A0A6G7A2I4-F1
#
_entry.id   AF-A0A6G7A2I4-F1
#
_cell.length_a   1.000
_cell.length_b   1.000
_cell.length_c   1.000
_cell.angle_alpha   90.00
_cell.angle_beta   90.00
_cell.angle_gamma   90.00
#
_symmetry.space_group_name_H-M   'P 1'
#
loop_
_entity.id
_entity.type
_entity.pdbx_description
1 polymer ?
#
loop_
_entity_poly.entity_id
_entity_poly.type
_entity_poly.pdbx_seq_one_letter_code
_entity_poly.pdbx_strand_id
1 'polypeptide(L)'
;MTDRSGVLRYIIERYYSDDLEDAEARTGYSVKQIQEWCSGHCQPQHITVEYFIHRAFTPEFQSVIEFAEFQPDQPVMKQLKVLFKGHEDRAGIYAFYDSMANLIYLGKATNLLKEAYSAIRRDVHIQFPAGIKKKPEKRYELVRYISAYDVGSSEWRDFPKHVESLILRISKPILNKNIGHIEQAYAAPGED
;
A
#
# COMPACT_ATOMS: atom_id res chain seq x y z
N MET A 1 -25.80 23.14 16.60
CA MET A 1 -24.81 22.12 17.03
C MET A 1 -24.79 21.02 15.99
N THR A 2 -23.62 20.58 15.54
CA THR A 2 -23.50 19.46 14.61
C THR A 2 -23.91 18.17 15.30
N ASP A 3 -24.79 17.38 14.70
CA ASP A 3 -25.13 16.04 15.20
C ASP A 3 -23.98 15.07 14.94
N ARG A 4 -23.09 14.96 15.93
CA ARG A 4 -21.90 14.11 15.85
C ARG A 4 -22.24 12.62 15.82
N SER A 5 -23.37 12.23 16.42
CA SER A 5 -23.84 10.84 16.39
C SER A 5 -24.34 10.47 14.99
N GLY A 6 -25.08 11.38 14.34
CA GLY A 6 -25.49 11.22 12.94
C GLY A 6 -24.31 11.15 11.98
N VAL A 7 -23.29 12.00 12.15
CA VAL A 7 -22.05 11.95 11.34
C VAL A 7 -21.31 10.63 11.53
N LEU A 8 -21.12 10.18 12.77
CA LEU A 8 -20.46 8.90 13.04
C LEU A 8 -21.21 7.73 12.42
N ARG A 9 -22.54 7.71 12.55
CA ARG A 9 -23.38 6.66 11.94
C ARG A 9 -23.21 6.60 10.44
N TYR A 10 -23.25 7.74 9.75
CA TYR A 10 -22.97 7.80 8.31
C TYR A 10 -21.59 7.23 7.96
N ILE A 11 -20.57 7.51 8.78
CA ILE A 11 -19.22 6.98 8.56
C ILE A 11 -19.20 5.45 8.69
N ILE A 12 -19.82 4.89 9.73
CA ILE A 12 -19.94 3.45 9.95
C ILE A 12 -20.67 2.76 8.80
N GLU A 13 -21.86 3.28 8.44
CA GLU A 13 -22.66 2.74 7.35
C GLU A 13 -21.89 2.76 6.01
N ARG A 14 -21.20 3.88 5.71
CA ARG A 14 -20.58 4.08 4.38
C ARG A 14 -19.20 3.46 4.24
N TYR A 15 -18.35 3.55 5.27
CA TYR A 15 -16.93 3.18 5.17
C TYR A 15 -16.59 1.88 5.90
N TYR A 16 -17.46 1.43 6.81
CA TYR A 16 -17.31 0.16 7.51
C TYR A 16 -18.41 -0.83 7.13
N SER A 17 -19.25 -0.51 6.13
CA SER A 17 -20.37 -1.37 5.67
C SER A 17 -21.32 -1.79 6.79
N ASP A 18 -21.50 -0.92 7.79
CA ASP A 18 -22.27 -1.20 9.01
C ASP A 18 -21.69 -2.34 9.88
N ASP A 19 -20.44 -2.74 9.63
CA ASP A 19 -19.71 -3.75 10.39
C ASP A 19 -18.98 -3.08 11.57
N LEU A 20 -19.57 -3.22 12.76
CA LEU A 20 -18.98 -2.70 14.00
C LEU A 20 -17.72 -3.45 14.42
N GLU A 21 -17.53 -4.70 13.99
CA GLU A 21 -16.33 -5.48 14.30
C GLU A 21 -15.15 -4.98 13.44
N ASP A 22 -15.37 -4.67 12.15
CA ASP A 22 -14.35 -4.01 11.32
C ASP A 22 -14.02 -2.61 11.87
N ALA A 23 -15.03 -1.86 12.32
CA ALA A 23 -14.83 -0.56 12.96
C ALA A 23 -14.00 -0.67 14.24
N GLU A 24 -14.26 -1.67 15.09
CA GLU A 24 -13.44 -1.95 16.27
C GLU A 24 -12.00 -2.32 15.88
N ALA A 25 -11.82 -3.25 14.96
CA ALA A 25 -10.50 -3.69 14.51
C ALA A 25 -9.66 -2.53 13.95
N ARG A 26 -10.31 -1.59 13.26
CA ARG A 26 -9.66 -0.44 12.63
C ARG A 26 -9.53 0.78 13.52
N THR A 27 -10.29 0.93 14.60
CA THR A 27 -10.23 2.15 15.44
C THR A 27 -9.81 1.89 16.88
N GLY A 28 -9.85 0.64 17.32
CA GLY A 28 -9.53 0.23 18.69
C GLY A 28 -10.61 0.55 19.72
N TYR A 29 -11.73 1.18 19.31
CA TYR A 29 -12.89 1.36 20.16
C TYR A 29 -13.74 0.09 20.16
N SER A 30 -14.22 -0.32 21.34
CA SER A 30 -15.08 -1.50 21.42
C SER A 30 -16.39 -1.31 20.66
N VAL A 31 -16.92 -2.38 20.07
CA VAL A 31 -18.26 -2.41 19.42
C VAL A 31 -19.31 -1.72 20.29
N LYS A 32 -19.29 -1.96 21.61
CA LYS A 32 -20.24 -1.36 22.55
C LYS A 32 -20.16 0.17 22.56
N GLN A 33 -18.95 0.75 22.61
CA GLN A 33 -18.77 2.20 22.58
C GLN A 33 -19.28 2.79 21.27
N ILE A 34 -18.95 2.14 20.15
CA ILE A 34 -19.36 2.57 18.81
C ILE A 34 -20.89 2.54 18.70
N GLN A 35 -21.53 1.49 19.22
CA GLN A 35 -22.99 1.33 19.21
C GLN A 35 -23.71 2.37 20.08
N GLU A 36 -23.17 2.68 21.27
CA GLU A 36 -23.70 3.72 22.14
C GLU A 36 -23.66 5.11 21.48
N TRP A 37 -22.60 5.42 20.71
CA TRP A 37 -22.52 6.65 19.93
C TRP A 37 -23.48 6.66 18.74
N CYS A 38 -23.53 5.56 17.96
CA CYS A 38 -24.37 5.50 16.76
C CYS A 38 -25.88 5.56 17.09
N SER A 39 -26.29 4.96 18.21
CA SER A 39 -27.67 5.01 18.72
C SER A 39 -28.05 6.37 19.33
N GLY A 40 -27.08 7.25 19.57
CA GLY A 40 -27.28 8.53 20.23
C GLY A 40 -27.49 8.42 21.76
N HIS A 41 -27.21 7.24 22.35
CA HIS A 41 -27.25 7.04 23.79
C HIS A 41 -26.25 7.96 24.52
N CYS A 42 -25.06 8.13 23.95
CA CYS A 42 -24.10 9.14 24.37
C CYS A 42 -23.52 9.85 23.14
N GLN A 43 -23.18 11.13 23.27
CA GLN A 43 -22.60 11.90 22.16
C GLN A 43 -21.09 11.65 22.08
N PRO A 44 -20.54 11.26 20.91
CA PRO A 44 -19.09 11.17 20.76
C PRO A 44 -18.47 12.57 20.86
N GLN A 45 -17.22 12.62 21.32
CA GLN A 45 -16.45 13.86 21.33
C GLN A 45 -16.07 14.24 19.89
N HIS A 46 -15.78 15.52 19.66
CA HIS A 46 -15.35 16.01 18.35
C HIS A 46 -14.13 15.24 17.81
N ILE A 47 -13.12 15.07 18.67
CA ILE A 47 -11.88 14.36 18.33
C ILE A 47 -12.13 12.89 17.97
N THR A 48 -13.15 12.26 18.56
CA THR A 48 -13.55 10.89 18.21
C THR A 48 -14.07 10.85 16.78
N VAL A 49 -14.98 11.76 16.40
CA VAL A 49 -15.51 11.83 15.04
C VAL A 49 -14.39 12.13 14.03
N GLU A 50 -13.50 13.09 14.33
CA GLU A 50 -12.34 13.37 13.49
C GLU A 50 -11.45 12.14 13.32
N TYR A 51 -11.20 11.39 14.39
CA TYR A 51 -10.40 10.17 14.33
C TYR A 51 -11.05 9.11 13.42
N PHE A 52 -12.35 8.89 13.51
CA PHE A 52 -13.08 7.98 12.60
C PHE A 52 -12.99 8.45 11.14
N ILE A 53 -13.12 9.76 10.88
CA ILE A 53 -12.90 10.33 9.55
C ILE A 53 -11.47 10.00 9.09
N HIS A 54 -10.45 10.29 9.89
CA HIS A 54 -9.07 10.00 9.53
C HIS A 54 -8.84 8.51 9.21
N ARG A 55 -9.37 7.59 10.03
CA ARG A 55 -9.24 6.14 9.82
C ARG A 55 -10.05 5.63 8.62
N ALA A 56 -11.16 6.27 8.29
CA ALA A 56 -11.98 5.93 7.12
C ALA A 56 -11.36 6.42 5.80
N PHE A 57 -10.76 7.62 5.81
CA PHE A 57 -10.28 8.28 4.58
C PHE A 57 -8.77 8.18 4.35
N THR A 58 -7.97 7.92 5.38
CA THR A 58 -6.52 7.80 5.26
C THR A 58 -6.17 6.32 5.19
N PRO A 59 -5.80 5.78 4.02
CA PRO A 59 -5.38 4.39 3.92
C PRO A 59 -4.09 4.24 4.72
N GLU A 60 -4.13 3.48 5.81
CA GLU A 60 -2.92 3.08 6.48
C GLU A 60 -2.28 1.96 5.69
N PHE A 61 -1.05 2.20 5.24
CA PHE A 61 -0.23 1.15 4.70
C PHE A 61 0.01 0.12 5.80
N GLN A 62 -0.68 -1.02 5.71
CA GLN A 62 -0.39 -2.14 6.58
C GLN A 62 0.90 -2.77 6.09
N SER A 63 1.94 -2.73 6.93
CA SER A 63 3.17 -3.46 6.66
C SER A 63 2.87 -4.95 6.53
N VAL A 64 3.16 -5.52 5.35
CA VAL A 64 3.10 -6.97 5.11
C VAL A 64 4.44 -7.56 5.51
N ILE A 65 5.51 -6.99 4.95
CA ILE A 65 6.90 -7.34 5.26
C ILE A 65 7.79 -6.11 5.11
N GLU A 66 8.84 -6.02 5.93
CA GLU A 66 9.88 -4.99 5.81
C GLU A 66 11.25 -5.65 5.75
N PHE A 67 12.00 -5.32 4.70
CA PHE A 67 13.37 -5.81 4.47
C PHE A 67 13.52 -7.33 4.64
N ALA A 68 12.52 -8.09 4.20
CA ALA A 68 12.59 -9.55 4.26
C ALA A 68 13.63 -10.06 3.28
N GLU A 69 14.47 -11.00 3.73
CA GLU A 69 15.55 -11.54 2.94
C GLU A 69 15.04 -12.35 1.73
N PHE A 70 15.69 -12.16 0.59
CA PHE A 70 15.41 -12.84 -0.66
C PHE A 70 16.67 -13.51 -1.19
N GLN A 71 16.56 -14.79 -1.53
CA GLN A 71 17.65 -15.64 -2.01
C GLN A 71 17.53 -15.85 -3.54
N PRO A 72 18.37 -15.21 -4.37
CA PRO A 72 18.26 -15.26 -5.83
C PRO A 72 18.47 -16.65 -6.45
N ASP A 73 19.13 -17.56 -5.73
CA ASP A 73 19.38 -18.94 -6.10
C ASP A 73 18.18 -19.86 -5.82
N GLN A 74 17.19 -19.39 -5.06
CA GLN A 74 15.97 -20.14 -4.77
C GLN A 74 14.81 -19.77 -5.70
N PRO A 75 13.80 -20.66 -5.88
CA PRO A 75 12.65 -20.38 -6.74
C PRO A 75 11.88 -19.12 -6.31
N VAL A 76 11.91 -18.08 -7.16
CA VAL A 76 11.29 -16.76 -6.91
C VAL A 76 9.83 -16.87 -6.45
N MET A 77 9.00 -17.61 -7.17
CA MET A 77 7.57 -17.74 -6.87
C MET A 77 7.33 -18.34 -5.48
N LYS A 78 8.14 -19.34 -5.09
CA LYS A 78 7.99 -20.00 -3.79
C LYS A 78 8.30 -19.03 -2.65
N GLN A 79 9.38 -18.26 -2.80
CA GLN A 79 9.75 -17.24 -1.81
C GLN A 79 8.68 -16.16 -1.69
N LEU A 80 8.21 -15.59 -2.81
CA LEU A 80 7.18 -14.55 -2.78
C LEU A 80 5.86 -15.02 -2.14
N LYS A 81 5.44 -16.28 -2.40
CA LYS A 81 4.26 -16.86 -1.72
C LYS A 81 4.44 -16.96 -0.21
N VAL A 82 5.64 -17.25 0.27
CA VAL A 82 5.93 -17.27 1.71
C VAL A 82 5.92 -15.85 2.27
N LEU A 83 6.58 -14.92 1.58
CA LEU A 83 6.70 -13.53 1.98
C LEU A 83 5.36 -12.78 2.03
N PHE A 84 4.44 -13.08 1.11
CA PHE A 84 3.14 -12.40 1.02
C PHE A 84 1.97 -13.23 1.54
N LYS A 85 2.25 -14.23 2.38
CA LYS A 85 1.22 -15.15 2.89
C LYS A 85 0.06 -14.40 3.55
N GLY A 86 -1.16 -14.58 3.04
CA GLY A 86 -2.37 -13.91 3.52
C GLY A 86 -2.67 -12.55 2.85
N HIS A 87 -1.76 -12.05 2.02
CA HIS A 87 -1.86 -10.77 1.32
C HIS A 87 -1.61 -10.91 -0.19
N GLU A 88 -1.55 -12.13 -0.72
CA GLU A 88 -1.11 -12.42 -2.10
C GLU A 88 -1.93 -11.67 -3.15
N ASP A 89 -3.24 -11.65 -2.97
CA ASP A 89 -4.21 -11.09 -3.91
C ASP A 89 -4.62 -9.64 -3.58
N ARG A 90 -3.95 -9.02 -2.61
CA ARG A 90 -4.27 -7.65 -2.17
C ARG A 90 -3.57 -6.60 -3.02
N ALA A 91 -4.16 -5.40 -3.04
CA ALA A 91 -3.53 -4.22 -3.60
C ALA A 91 -2.47 -3.69 -2.62
N GLY A 92 -1.40 -3.10 -3.14
CA GLY A 92 -0.31 -2.65 -2.30
C GLY A 92 0.83 -1.97 -3.04
N ILE A 93 1.90 -1.71 -2.30
CA ILE A 93 3.18 -1.25 -2.81
C ILE A 93 4.23 -2.28 -2.42
N TYR A 94 5.16 -2.58 -3.33
CA TYR A 94 6.30 -3.44 -3.07
C TYR A 94 7.60 -2.77 -3.50
N ALA A 95 8.66 -3.04 -2.75
CA ALA A 95 9.99 -2.45 -2.92
C ALA A 95 11.04 -3.55 -2.97
N PHE A 96 12.01 -3.40 -3.86
CA PHE A 96 13.18 -4.29 -3.96
C PHE A 96 14.45 -3.53 -3.63
N TYR A 97 15.33 -4.20 -2.89
CA TYR A 97 16.59 -3.65 -2.43
C TYR A 97 17.76 -4.54 -2.80
N ASP A 98 18.95 -3.95 -2.98
CA ASP A 98 20.19 -4.69 -3.19
C ASP A 98 20.82 -5.18 -1.87
N SER A 99 22.02 -5.79 -1.94
CA SER A 99 22.76 -6.28 -0.76
C SER A 99 23.20 -5.21 0.23
N MET A 100 23.17 -3.94 -0.16
CA MET A 100 23.50 -2.79 0.70
C MET A 100 22.22 -2.09 1.20
N ALA A 101 21.05 -2.72 1.02
CA ALA A 101 19.75 -2.17 1.34
C ALA A 101 19.39 -0.87 0.59
N ASN A 102 20.01 -0.62 -0.58
CA ASN A 102 19.59 0.49 -1.44
C ASN A 102 18.28 0.14 -2.15
N LEU A 103 17.34 1.08 -2.20
CA LEU A 103 16.11 0.92 -2.98
C LEU A 103 16.42 0.93 -4.48
N ILE A 104 16.27 -0.22 -5.13
CA ILE A 104 16.57 -0.39 -6.57
C ILE A 104 15.31 -0.43 -7.42
N TYR A 105 14.16 -0.80 -6.86
CA TYR A 105 12.88 -0.78 -7.56
C TYR A 105 11.71 -0.54 -6.59
N LEU A 106 10.71 0.21 -7.04
CA LEU A 106 9.42 0.36 -6.39
C LEU A 106 8.30 0.08 -7.39
N GLY A 107 7.25 -0.62 -6.97
CA GLY A 107 6.05 -0.83 -7.78
C GLY A 107 4.78 -0.79 -6.95
N LYS A 108 3.70 -0.28 -7.53
CA LYS A 108 2.34 -0.55 -7.07
C LYS A 108 1.81 -1.87 -7.63
N ALA A 109 0.86 -2.46 -6.93
CA ALA A 109 0.15 -3.66 -7.34
C ALA A 109 -1.34 -3.56 -7.01
N THR A 110 -2.17 -4.09 -7.89
CA THR A 110 -3.54 -4.54 -7.61
C THR A 110 -3.59 -5.99 -7.10
N ASN A 111 -2.55 -6.78 -7.42
CA ASN A 111 -2.30 -8.11 -6.89
C ASN A 111 -0.81 -8.24 -6.57
N LEU A 112 -0.47 -8.19 -5.28
CA LEU A 112 0.91 -8.14 -4.79
C LEU A 112 1.77 -9.29 -5.34
N LEU A 113 1.30 -10.53 -5.25
CA LEU A 113 2.08 -11.69 -5.68
C LEU A 113 2.36 -11.68 -7.18
N LYS A 114 1.32 -11.49 -8.00
CA LYS A 114 1.44 -11.55 -9.46
C LYS A 114 2.29 -10.42 -10.01
N GLU A 115 2.11 -9.20 -9.51
CA GLU A 115 2.81 -8.02 -10.02
C GLU A 115 4.24 -7.95 -9.53
N ALA A 116 4.51 -8.29 -8.26
CA ALA A 116 5.89 -8.40 -7.75
C ALA A 116 6.67 -9.50 -8.50
N TYR A 117 6.05 -10.66 -8.74
CA TYR A 117 6.66 -11.74 -9.52
C TYR A 117 6.96 -11.31 -10.96
N SER A 118 6.03 -10.62 -11.61
CA SER A 118 6.26 -10.06 -12.95
C SER A 118 7.42 -9.08 -12.94
N ALA A 119 7.43 -8.14 -11.99
CA ALA A 119 8.42 -7.07 -11.91
C ALA A 119 9.82 -7.57 -11.59
N ILE A 120 9.99 -8.53 -10.68
CA ILE A 120 11.30 -9.05 -10.26
C ILE A 120 11.96 -9.92 -11.35
N ARG A 121 11.15 -10.44 -12.29
CA ARG A 121 11.63 -11.24 -13.44
C ARG A 121 11.94 -10.42 -14.70
N ARG A 122 11.74 -9.09 -14.66
CA ARG A 122 12.10 -8.20 -15.77
C ARG A 122 13.61 -8.11 -15.94
N ASP A 123 14.01 -7.68 -17.13
CA ASP A 123 15.40 -7.45 -17.45
C ASP A 123 15.98 -6.24 -16.70
N VAL A 124 17.28 -6.29 -16.49
CA VAL A 124 18.08 -5.18 -15.95
C VAL A 124 18.63 -4.38 -17.13
N HIS A 125 18.25 -3.10 -17.20
CA HIS A 125 18.70 -2.19 -18.26
C HIS A 125 19.62 -1.08 -17.70
N ILE A 126 20.54 -1.45 -16.80
CA ILE A 126 21.54 -0.52 -16.26
C ILE A 126 22.91 -0.79 -16.88
N GLN A 127 23.72 0.26 -16.98
CA GLN A 127 25.11 0.09 -17.40
C GLN A 127 25.94 -0.40 -16.22
N PHE A 128 26.64 -1.50 -16.43
CA PHE A 128 27.60 -2.05 -15.48
C PHE A 128 29.02 -1.61 -15.85
N PRO A 129 29.89 -1.30 -14.87
CA PRO A 129 31.30 -1.00 -15.11
C PRO A 129 32.00 -2.09 -15.94
N ALA A 130 33.00 -1.70 -16.73
CA ALA A 130 33.68 -2.58 -17.69
C ALA A 130 34.36 -3.82 -17.05
N GLY A 131 34.63 -3.80 -15.74
CA GLY A 131 35.25 -4.90 -15.00
C GLY A 131 34.32 -6.05 -14.59
N ILE A 132 33.00 -5.93 -14.79
CA ILE A 132 32.04 -6.96 -14.37
C ILE A 132 31.95 -8.07 -15.42
N LYS A 133 32.50 -9.25 -15.09
CA LYS A 133 32.57 -10.43 -15.97
C LYS A 133 31.21 -11.07 -16.25
N LYS A 134 30.32 -11.11 -15.26
CA LYS A 134 28.97 -11.67 -15.38
C LYS A 134 27.96 -10.61 -14.98
N LYS A 135 27.33 -10.01 -15.97
CA LYS A 135 26.32 -8.96 -15.75
C LYS A 135 24.99 -9.62 -15.38
N PRO A 136 24.34 -9.20 -14.29
CA PRO A 136 22.97 -9.60 -13.98
C PRO A 136 22.04 -9.28 -15.15
N GLU A 137 21.28 -10.26 -15.61
CA GLU A 137 20.33 -10.10 -16.72
C GLU A 137 18.94 -9.77 -16.17
N LYS A 138 18.58 -10.40 -15.05
CA LYS A 138 17.26 -10.30 -14.43
C LYS A 138 17.34 -9.62 -13.08
N ARG A 139 16.30 -8.87 -12.72
CA ARG A 139 16.31 -8.08 -11.48
C ARG A 139 16.46 -8.94 -10.23
N TYR A 140 15.87 -10.14 -10.19
CA TYR A 140 15.99 -11.05 -9.04
C TYR A 140 17.46 -11.38 -8.69
N GLU A 141 18.39 -11.30 -9.65
CA GLU A 141 19.82 -11.53 -9.40
C GLU A 141 20.46 -10.40 -8.56
N LEU A 142 19.86 -9.21 -8.58
CA LEU A 142 20.27 -8.03 -7.81
C LEU A 142 19.53 -7.91 -6.47
N VAL A 143 18.29 -8.39 -6.39
CA VAL A 143 17.44 -8.25 -5.19
C VAL A 143 17.99 -9.09 -4.05
N ARG A 144 18.03 -8.50 -2.85
CA ARG A 144 18.37 -9.16 -1.57
C ARG A 144 17.34 -8.94 -0.49
N TYR A 145 16.63 -7.82 -0.53
CA TYR A 145 15.53 -7.58 0.39
C TYR A 145 14.27 -7.15 -0.35
N ILE A 146 13.13 -7.49 0.23
CA ILE A 146 11.82 -7.10 -0.26
C ILE A 146 11.04 -6.49 0.90
N SER A 147 10.39 -5.36 0.65
CA SER A 147 9.34 -4.82 1.51
C SER A 147 8.03 -4.79 0.73
N ALA A 148 6.91 -4.97 1.42
CA ALA A 148 5.59 -4.83 0.85
C ALA A 148 4.62 -4.29 1.87
N TYR A 149 3.72 -3.46 1.39
CA TYR A 149 2.70 -2.78 2.16
C TYR A 149 1.36 -2.97 1.48
N ASP A 150 0.39 -3.44 2.23
CA ASP A 150 -1.00 -3.57 1.84
C ASP A 150 -1.67 -2.21 2.05
N VAL A 151 -2.43 -1.76 1.06
CA VAL A 151 -3.14 -0.46 1.10
C VAL A 151 -4.61 -0.61 1.46
N GLY A 152 -5.05 -1.85 1.74
CA GLY A 152 -6.43 -2.20 1.97
C GLY A 152 -7.31 -2.02 0.72
N SER A 153 -8.59 -2.36 0.88
CA SER A 153 -9.62 -2.00 -0.09
C SER A 153 -10.04 -0.56 0.14
N SER A 154 -9.58 0.35 -0.72
CA SER A 154 -10.08 1.72 -0.77
C SER A 154 -10.83 1.93 -2.08
N GLU A 155 -12.01 2.57 -2.03
CA GLU A 155 -12.67 3.06 -3.25
C GLU A 155 -11.77 4.10 -3.97
N TRP A 156 -10.83 4.71 -3.24
CA TRP A 156 -9.83 5.65 -3.73
C TRP A 156 -8.59 4.91 -4.30
N ARG A 157 -8.77 4.27 -5.45
CA ARG A 157 -7.73 3.48 -6.15
C ARG A 157 -6.44 4.23 -6.48
N ASP A 158 -6.46 5.56 -6.44
CA ASP A 158 -5.31 6.40 -6.79
C ASP A 158 -4.32 6.65 -5.65
N PHE A 159 -4.66 6.39 -4.38
CA PHE A 159 -3.75 6.66 -3.27
C PHE A 159 -2.42 5.87 -3.35
N PRO A 160 -2.41 4.55 -3.62
CA PRO A 160 -1.15 3.80 -3.81
C PRO A 160 -0.32 4.34 -4.98
N LYS A 161 -0.99 4.79 -6.05
CA LYS A 161 -0.35 5.43 -7.22
C LYS A 161 0.30 6.76 -6.84
N HIS A 162 -0.34 7.58 -6.01
CA HIS A 162 0.23 8.85 -5.56
C HIS A 162 1.44 8.66 -4.66
N VAL A 163 1.38 7.69 -3.73
CA VAL A 163 2.51 7.38 -2.83
C VAL A 163 3.68 6.78 -3.59
N GLU A 164 3.44 5.82 -4.49
CA GLU A 164 4.46 5.32 -5.41
C GLU A 164 5.10 6.48 -6.20
N SER A 165 4.28 7.33 -6.81
CA SER A 165 4.76 8.47 -7.59
C SER A 165 5.56 9.49 -6.76
N LEU A 166 5.25 9.65 -5.48
CA LEU A 166 6.00 10.49 -4.55
C LEU A 166 7.39 9.87 -4.26
N ILE A 167 7.41 8.59 -3.88
CA ILE A 167 8.66 7.89 -3.55
C ILE A 167 9.56 7.78 -4.79
N LEU A 168 9.01 7.52 -5.98
CA LEU A 168 9.78 7.52 -7.23
C LEU A 168 10.46 8.86 -7.51
N ARG A 169 9.78 9.98 -7.23
CA ARG A 169 10.33 11.33 -7.42
C ARG A 169 11.47 11.63 -6.44
N ILE A 170 11.34 11.17 -5.20
CA ILE A 170 12.33 11.41 -4.13
C ILE A 170 13.53 10.47 -4.28
N SER A 171 13.28 9.17 -4.36
CA SER A 171 14.32 8.14 -4.24
C SER A 171 14.95 7.72 -5.57
N LYS A 172 14.29 8.01 -6.71
CA LYS A 172 14.74 7.71 -8.08
C LYS A 172 15.41 6.32 -8.23
N PRO A 173 14.70 5.22 -7.90
CA PRO A 173 15.30 3.89 -7.91
C PRO A 173 15.80 3.53 -9.32
N ILE A 174 17.02 2.99 -9.39
CA ILE A 174 17.76 2.80 -10.66
C ILE A 174 17.08 1.87 -11.68
N LEU A 175 16.19 0.97 -11.24
CA LEU A 175 15.49 0.03 -12.12
C LEU A 175 14.09 0.52 -12.54
N ASN A 176 13.61 1.64 -11.99
CA ASN A 176 12.37 2.26 -12.43
C ASN A 176 12.64 3.10 -13.68
N LYS A 177 11.89 2.84 -14.77
CA LYS A 177 11.84 3.78 -15.90
C LYS A 177 10.85 4.88 -15.54
N ASN A 178 11.30 6.13 -15.48
CA ASN A 178 10.41 7.29 -15.35
C ASN A 178 9.70 7.51 -16.69
N ILE A 179 8.60 6.81 -16.92
CA ILE A 179 7.77 6.95 -18.11
C ILE A 179 6.35 7.26 -17.64
N GLY A 180 5.95 8.53 -17.70
CA GLY A 180 4.59 8.96 -17.38
C GLY A 180 4.51 10.41 -16.90
N HIS A 181 3.42 11.08 -17.28
CA HIS A 181 2.94 12.30 -16.67
C HIS A 181 1.82 11.92 -15.67
N ILE A 182 1.75 12.56 -14.51
CA ILE A 182 0.63 12.34 -13.58
C ILE A 182 -0.56 13.13 -14.14
N GLU A 183 -1.53 12.43 -14.72
CA GLU A 183 -2.84 13.02 -15.01
C GLU A 183 -3.51 13.42 -13.68
N GLN A 184 -4.20 14.56 -13.66
CA GLN A 184 -4.97 15.00 -12.51
C GLN A 184 -5.97 13.90 -12.12
N ALA A 185 -6.02 13.58 -10.82
CA ALA A 185 -6.89 12.53 -10.31
C ALA A 185 -8.40 12.86 -10.49
N TYR A 186 -8.73 14.14 -10.69
CA TYR A 186 -10.10 14.62 -10.93
C TYR A 186 -10.08 15.74 -11.96
N ALA A 187 -11.11 15.78 -12.81
CA ALA A 187 -11.47 17.00 -13.53
C ALA A 187 -11.86 18.08 -12.50
N ALA A 188 -11.57 19.34 -12.79
CA ALA A 188 -12.05 20.44 -11.96
C ALA A 188 -13.60 20.41 -11.95
N PRO A 189 -14.25 20.65 -10.80
CA PRO A 189 -15.71 20.69 -10.76
C PRO A 189 -16.24 21.73 -11.78
N GLY A 190 -17.02 21.26 -12.76
CA GLY A 190 -17.58 22.09 -13.84
C GLY A 190 -17.13 21.72 -15.26
N GLU A 191 -16.30 20.69 -15.43
CA GLU A 191 -15.94 20.16 -16.74
C GLU A 191 -16.55 18.75 -16.93
N ASP A 192 -17.78 18.72 -17.46
CA ASP A 192 -18.36 17.54 -18.14
C ASP A 192 -18.13 17.67 -19.66
#